data_AF-A0A6P2CA29-F1
#
_entry.id   AF-A0A6P2CA29-F1
#
_cell.length_a   1.000
_cell.length_b   1.000
_cell.length_c   1.000
_cell.angle_alpha   90.00
_cell.angle_beta   90.00
_cell.angle_gamma   90.00
#
_symmetry.space_group_name_H-M   'P 1'
#
loop_
_entity.id
_entity.type
_entity.pdbx_description
1 polymer ?
#
loop_
_entity_poly.entity_id
_entity_poly.type
_entity_poly.pdbx_seq_one_letter_code
_entity_poly.pdbx_strand_id
1 'polypeptide(L)' 'MARVRKLEKGIQRIQPHTSEVDCFYNVVLDGEDTLLHLTTFGSDLRQSKPKSSQSIQIDEKMAQQLVELMRNTFPSIP' A
#
# COMPACT_ATOMS: atom_id res chain seq x y z
N MET A 1 4.39 -0.89 -10.52
CA MET A 1 3.19 -1.72 -10.31
C MET A 1 3.68 -3.09 -9.88
N ALA A 2 3.11 -3.68 -8.81
CA ALA A 2 3.50 -5.02 -8.33
C ALA A 2 2.36 -5.67 -7.52
N ARG A 3 2.22 -7.00 -7.57
CA ARG A 3 1.45 -7.78 -6.58
C ARG A 3 2.40 -8.20 -5.45
N VAL A 4 2.05 -7.89 -4.21
CA VAL A 4 2.89 -8.19 -3.04
C VAL A 4 2.85 -9.69 -2.78
N ARG A 5 4.02 -10.33 -2.80
CA ARG A 5 4.16 -11.78 -2.57
C ARG A 5 4.55 -12.16 -1.14
N LYS A 6 5.12 -11.23 -0.38
CA LYS A 6 5.69 -11.48 0.96
C LYS A 6 5.81 -10.18 1.76
N LEU A 7 5.55 -10.25 3.07
CA LEU A 7 5.83 -9.19 4.04
C LEU A 7 6.82 -9.70 5.09
N GLU A 8 7.94 -9.01 5.24
CA GLU A 8 8.97 -9.31 6.24
C GLU A 8 9.59 -8.02 6.78
N LYS A 9 10.12 -8.09 8.01
CA LYS A 9 10.84 -6.96 8.59
C LYS A 9 12.12 -6.70 7.81
N GLY A 10 12.22 -5.51 7.21
CA GLY A 10 13.44 -5.06 6.54
C GLY A 10 14.59 -4.80 7.52
N ILE A 11 15.82 -4.97 7.03
CA ILE A 11 17.06 -4.68 7.78
C ILE A 11 17.65 -3.31 7.47
N GLN A 12 17.09 -2.61 6.47
CA GLN A 12 17.58 -1.31 6.03
C GLN A 12 17.12 -0.20 6.98
N ARG A 13 17.95 0.82 7.17
CA ARG A 13 17.58 2.02 7.91
C ARG A 13 16.67 2.89 7.04
N ILE A 14 15.41 3.03 7.45
CA ILE A 14 14.42 3.89 6.80
C ILE A 14 14.22 5.19 7.61
N GLN A 15 13.81 6.26 6.93
CA GLN A 15 13.49 7.56 7.52
C GLN A 15 12.07 7.97 7.13
N PRO A 16 11.38 8.79 7.93
CA PRO A 16 10.09 9.35 7.55
C PRO A 16 10.16 10.10 6.21
N HIS A 17 9.13 9.95 5.36
CA HIS A 17 9.00 10.74 4.14
C HIS A 17 8.64 12.19 4.47
N THR A 18 9.07 13.14 3.62
CA THR A 18 8.86 14.59 3.83
C THR A 18 7.60 15.14 3.17
N SER A 19 6.79 14.29 2.52
CA SER A 19 5.58 14.68 1.81
C SER A 19 4.48 13.66 2.02
N GLU A 20 3.24 14.15 2.08
CA GLU A 20 2.03 13.33 2.09
C GLU A 20 1.49 13.18 0.68
N VAL A 21 0.84 12.06 0.41
CA VAL A 21 0.31 11.70 -0.91
C VAL A 21 -1.09 11.12 -0.78
N ASP A 22 -1.93 11.36 -1.77
CA ASP A 22 -3.22 10.69 -1.87
C ASP A 22 -3.02 9.24 -2.30
N CYS A 23 -3.75 8.33 -1.64
CA CYS A 23 -3.81 6.92 -2.01
C CYS A 23 -5.26 6.57 -2.38
N PHE A 24 -5.46 6.14 -3.62
CA PHE A 24 -6.73 5.63 -4.10
C PHE A 24 -6.72 4.10 -4.01
N TYR A 25 -7.86 3.53 -3.62
CA TYR A 25 -8.06 2.09 -3.58
C TYR A 25 -9.14 1.66 -4.57
N ASN A 26 -8.88 0.54 -5.24
CA ASN A 26 -9.83 -0.14 -6.11
C ASN A 26 -9.84 -1.64 -5.77
N VAL A 27 -10.95 -2.31 -6.07
CA VAL A 27 -11.02 -3.77 -6.01
C VAL A 27 -10.97 -4.31 -7.43
N VAL A 28 -10.12 -5.32 -7.66
CA VAL A 28 -9.95 -5.99 -8.95
C VAL A 28 -10.25 -7.47 -8.76
N LEU A 29 -11.06 -8.04 -9.64
CA LEU A 29 -11.29 -9.48 -9.72
C LEU A 29 -10.27 -10.09 -10.69
N ASP A 30 -9.57 -11.13 -10.25
CA ASP A 30 -8.55 -11.85 -11.03
C ASP A 30 -8.85 -13.37 -10.98
N GLY A 31 -9.76 -13.81 -11.85
CA GLY A 31 -10.31 -15.17 -11.78
C GLY A 31 -11.18 -15.34 -10.52
N GLU A 32 -10.78 -16.27 -9.65
CA GLU A 32 -11.42 -16.49 -8.33
C GLU A 32 -10.83 -15.58 -7.24
N ASP A 33 -9.70 -14.91 -7.50
CA ASP A 33 -9.05 -14.03 -6.54
C ASP A 33 -9.70 -12.64 -6.51
N THR A 34 -9.78 -12.06 -5.31
CA THR A 34 -10.05 -10.63 -5.12
C THR A 34 -8.76 -9.91 -4.73
N LEU A 35 -8.42 -8.86 -5.48
CA LEU A 35 -7.24 -8.05 -5.25
C LEU A 35 -7.62 -6.64 -4.79
N LEU A 36 -7.08 -6.20 -3.65
CA LEU A 36 -7.08 -4.79 -3.27
C LEU A 36 -5.92 -4.10 -3.99
N HIS A 37 -6.26 -3.16 -4.86
CA HIS A 37 -5.31 -2.34 -5.59
C HIS A 37 -5.19 -0.97 -4.92
N LEU A 38 -3.97 -0.57 -4.58
CA LEU A 38 -3.66 0.74 -3.99
C LEU A 38 -2.73 1.51 -4.91
N THR A 39 -3.07 2.76 -5.21
CA THR A 39 -2.24 3.65 -6.03
C THR A 39 -2.05 4.98 -5.34
N THR A 40 -0.78 5.38 -5.18
CA THR A 40 -0.44 6.73 -4.70
C THR A 40 -0.19 7.68 -5.86
N PHE A 41 -0.63 8.92 -5.68
CA PHE A 41 -0.38 10.02 -6.58
C PHE A 41 0.48 11.07 -5.89
N GLY A 42 1.48 11.61 -6.58
CA GLY A 42 2.38 12.60 -6.00
C GLY A 42 1.64 13.81 -5.43
N SER A 43 2.21 14.42 -4.39
CA SER A 43 1.62 15.54 -3.65
C SER A 43 1.31 16.75 -4.53
N ASP A 44 0.39 17.60 -4.05
CA ASP A 44 -0.06 18.86 -4.67
C ASP A 44 1.05 19.85 -5.04
N LEU A 45 2.28 19.62 -4.57
CA LEU A 45 3.47 20.43 -4.88
C LEU A 45 4.01 20.25 -6.32
N ARG A 46 3.27 19.60 -7.22
CA ARG A 46 3.65 19.44 -8.63
C ARG A 46 2.76 20.26 -9.56
N GLN A 47 3.39 21.08 -10.39
CA GLN A 47 2.80 21.93 -11.42
C GLN A 47 2.10 21.17 -12.58
N SER A 48 1.95 19.85 -12.50
CA SER A 48 1.42 18.97 -13.55
C SER A 48 0.44 17.95 -12.98
N LYS A 49 -0.53 17.50 -13.80
CA LYS A 49 -1.58 16.54 -13.41
C LYS A 49 -0.98 15.35 -12.62
N PRO A 50 -1.63 14.89 -11.52
CA PRO A 50 -1.09 13.86 -10.66
C PRO A 50 -0.79 12.59 -11.47
N LYS A 51 0.50 12.27 -11.59
CA LYS A 51 1.00 11.03 -12.20
C LYS A 51 1.15 10.00 -11.07
N SER A 52 0.59 8.80 -11.27
CA SER A 52 0.77 7.68 -10.35
C SER A 52 2.26 7.47 -10.07
N SER A 53 2.65 7.57 -8.81
CA SER A 53 4.04 7.37 -8.39
C SER A 53 4.33 5.91 -8.12
N GLN A 54 3.39 5.21 -7.48
CA GLN A 54 3.53 3.82 -7.08
C GLN A 54 2.16 3.15 -7.02
N SER A 55 2.11 1.86 -7.36
CA SER A 55 0.91 1.05 -7.15
C SER A 55 1.27 -0.37 -6.74
N ILE A 56 0.47 -0.91 -5.81
CA ILE A 56 0.59 -2.26 -5.28
C ILE A 56 -0.76 -2.97 -5.30
N GLN A 57 -0.73 -4.30 -5.38
CA GLN A 57 -1.89 -5.16 -5.19
C GLN A 57 -1.62 -6.16 -4.09
N ILE A 58 -2.63 -6.44 -3.27
CA ILE A 58 -2.61 -7.49 -2.26
C ILE A 58 -3.83 -8.39 -2.45
N ASP A 59 -3.63 -9.68 -2.29
CA ASP A 59 -4.72 -10.67 -2.22
C ASP A 59 -5.16 -10.88 -0.77
N GLU A 60 -6.18 -11.73 -0.57
CA GLU A 60 -6.77 -12.01 0.74
C GLU A 60 -5.74 -12.54 1.76
N LYS A 61 -4.89 -13.48 1.33
CA LYS A 61 -3.84 -14.04 2.20
C LYS A 61 -2.87 -12.96 2.66
N MET A 62 -2.46 -12.08 1.75
CA MET A 62 -1.58 -10.97 2.07
C MET A 62 -2.28 -9.91 2.93
N ALA A 63 -3.57 -9.66 2.69
CA ALA A 63 -4.37 -8.75 3.50
C ALA A 63 -4.45 -9.20 4.96
N GLN A 64 -4.61 -10.50 5.22
CA GLN A 64 -4.58 -11.05 6.58
C GLN A 64 -3.24 -10.76 7.29
N GLN A 65 -2.12 -11.00 6.62
CA GLN A 65 -0.79 -10.68 7.17
C GLN A 65 -0.61 -9.19 7.43
N LEU A 66 -1.10 -8.34 6.52
CA LEU A 66 -1.03 -6.89 6.66
C LEU A 66 -1.87 -6.40 7.83
N VAL A 67 -3.07 -6.93 8.04
CA VAL A 67 -3.93 -6.60 9.19
C VAL A 67 -3.25 -6.96 10.51
N GLU A 68 -2.66 -8.15 10.60
CA GLU A 68 -1.91 -8.55 11.79
C GLU A 68 -0.71 -7.63 12.04
N LEU A 69 0.04 -7.29 10.98
CA LEU A 69 1.15 -6.34 11.08
C LEU A 69 0.68 -4.93 11.52
N MET A 70 -0.45 -4.44 11.00
CA MET A 70 -1.02 -3.15 11.39
C MET A 70 -1.41 -3.14 12.87
N ARG A 71 -2.09 -4.19 13.36
CA ARG A 71 -2.47 -4.31 14.79
C ARG A 71 -1.25 -4.36 15.72
N ASN A 72 -0.24 -5.13 15.34
CA ASN A 72 1.01 -5.20 16.10
C ASN A 72 1.78 -3.86 16.10
N THR A 73 1.70 -3.10 15.00
CA THR A 73 2.37 -1.80 14.86
C THR A 73 1.62 -0.68 15.59
N PHE A 74 0.29 -0.74 15.61
CA PHE A 74 -0.60 0.28 16.17
C PHE A 74 -1.56 -0.34 17.20
N PRO A 75 -1.12 -0.59 18.44
CA PRO A 75 -1.91 -1.31 19.45
C PRO A 75 -3.23 -0.63 19.87
N SER A 76 -3.45 0.63 19.48
CA SER A 76 -4.68 1.37 19.74
C SER A 76 -5.78 1.12 18.69
N ILE A 77 -5.48 0.40 17.60
CA ILE A 77 -6.46 0.02 16.58
C ILE A 77 -7.11 -1.32 17.01
N PRO A 78 -8.45 -1.46 16.97
CA PRO A 78 -9.16 -2.67 17.40
C PRO A 78 -8.95 -3.92 16.51
#